data_AF-A0A497NF46-F1
#
_entry.id   AF-A0A497NF46-F1
#
_cell.length_a   1.000
_cell.length_b   1.000
_cell.length_c   1.000
_cell.angle_alpha   90.00
_cell.angle_beta   90.00
_cell.angle_gamma   90.00
#
_symmetry.space_group_name_H-M   'P 1'
#
loop_
_entity.id
_entity.type
_entity.pdbx_description
1 polymer ?
#
loop_
_entity_poly.entity_id
_entity_poly.type
_entity_poly.pdbx_seq_one_letter_code
_entity_poly.pdbx_strand_id
1 'polypeptide(L)' 'MKENGFNRLLTVSVADWLEKGTFEVYFLVHNMIENIHVKVATEITRENPQIPSLSSFWPNAAMHERESWNFLE' A
#
# COMPACT_ATOMS: atom_id res chain seq x y z
N MET A 1 13.46 1.30 -5.42
CA MET A 1 12.39 2.32 -5.53
C MET A 1 12.80 3.65 -4.90
N LYS A 2 13.11 3.70 -3.60
CA LYS A 2 13.56 4.93 -2.92
C LYS A 2 14.81 5.56 -3.56
N GLU A 3 15.79 4.72 -3.91
CA GLU A 3 17.01 5.13 -4.64
C GLU A 3 16.75 5.66 -6.05
N ASN A 4 15.60 5.32 -6.65
CA ASN A 4 15.18 5.78 -7.99
C ASN A 4 14.27 7.02 -7.91
N GLY A 5 14.27 7.76 -6.81
CA GLY A 5 13.53 9.02 -6.67
C GLY A 5 12.07 8.91 -6.22
N PHE A 6 11.55 7.71 -5.95
CA PHE A 6 10.18 7.50 -5.44
C PHE A 6 10.09 7.80 -3.93
N ASN A 7 10.22 9.08 -3.59
CA ASN A 7 10.33 9.54 -2.20
C ASN A 7 8.99 9.98 -1.60
N ARG A 8 7.94 10.09 -2.41
CA ARG A 8 6.61 10.52 -1.96
C ARG A 8 5.61 9.38 -2.04
N LEU A 9 5.18 8.90 -0.87
CA LEU A 9 4.02 8.03 -0.75
C LEU A 9 2.75 8.87 -0.80
N LEU A 10 1.82 8.49 -1.67
CA LEU A 10 0.56 9.21 -1.89
C LEU A 10 -0.60 8.57 -1.14
N THR A 11 -0.69 7.23 -1.15
CA THR A 11 -1.75 6.49 -0.48
C THR A 11 -1.32 5.05 -0.24
N VAL A 12 -1.92 4.43 0.78
CA VAL A 12 -2.00 2.97 0.97
C VAL A 12 -3.48 2.64 1.04
N SER A 13 -3.91 1.61 0.32
CA SER A 13 -5.33 1.27 0.21
C SER A 13 -5.50 -0.23 0.01
N VAL A 14 -6.67 -0.73 0.37
CA VAL A 14 -7.03 -2.15 0.27
C VAL A 14 -8.31 -2.29 -0.53
N ALA A 15 -8.34 -3.22 -1.48
CA ALA A 15 -9.55 -3.63 -2.17
C ALA A 15 -9.92 -5.06 -1.76
N ASP A 16 -11.20 -5.27 -1.46
CA ASP A 16 -11.73 -6.59 -1.10
C ASP A 16 -12.26 -7.34 -2.32
N TRP A 17 -11.62 -8.45 -2.68
CA TRP A 17 -12.06 -9.36 -3.74
C TRP A 17 -12.79 -10.56 -3.15
N LEU A 18 -14.09 -10.38 -2.83
CA LEU A 18 -14.96 -11.40 -2.24
C LEU A 18 -14.94 -12.74 -2.98
N GLU A 19 -15.08 -12.72 -4.30
CA GLU A 19 -15.12 -13.94 -5.13
C GLU A 19 -13.79 -14.70 -5.16
N LYS A 20 -12.68 -14.00 -4.96
CA LYS A 20 -11.33 -14.59 -4.96
C LYS A 20 -10.88 -15.02 -3.56
N GLY A 21 -11.57 -14.57 -2.51
CA GLY A 21 -11.13 -14.81 -1.13
C GLY A 21 -9.82 -14.08 -0.78
N THR A 22 -9.52 -12.96 -1.45
CA THR A 22 -8.24 -12.22 -1.27
C THR A 22 -8.48 -10.73 -1.07
N PHE A 23 -7.56 -10.07 -0.36
CA PHE A 23 -7.43 -8.62 -0.37
C PHE A 23 -6.33 -8.20 -1.34
N GLU A 24 -6.56 -7.18 -2.17
CA GLU A 24 -5.49 -6.48 -2.88
C GLU A 24 -5.04 -5.30 -2.03
N VAL A 25 -3.81 -5.35 -1.52
CA VAL A 25 -3.16 -4.22 -0.85
C VAL A 25 -2.32 -3.50 -1.88
N TYR A 26 -2.53 -2.20 -2.04
CA TYR A 26 -1.75 -1.40 -2.98
C TYR A 26 -1.34 -0.05 -2.40
N PHE A 27 -0.27 0.50 -2.94
CA PHE A 27 0.20 1.84 -2.61
C PHE A 27 0.67 2.58 -3.86
N LEU A 28 0.55 3.91 -3.81
CA LEU A 28 0.99 4.79 -4.89
C LEU A 28 2.21 5.59 -4.44
N VAL A 29 3.28 5.54 -5.23
CA VAL A 29 4.48 6.36 -5.04
C VAL A 29 4.74 7.26 -6.24
N HIS A 30 5.29 8.43 -5.97
CA HIS A 30 5.58 9.45 -6.97
C HIS A 30 7.06 9.83 -6.95
N ASN A 31 7.71 9.76 -8.11
CA ASN A 31 8.96 10.44 -8.39
C ASN A 31 8.65 11.86 -8.90
N MET A 32 8.88 12.87 -8.05
CA MET A 32 8.55 14.25 -8.38
C MET A 32 9.48 14.88 -9.43
N ILE A 33 10.69 14.36 -9.60
CA ILE A 33 11.67 14.89 -10.57
C ILE A 33 11.27 14.46 -11.98
N GLU A 34 10.96 13.18 -12.15
CA GLU A 34 10.55 12.61 -13.44
C GLU A 34 9.04 12.72 -13.70
N ASN A 35 8.27 13.16 -12.69
CA ASN A 35 6.81 13.24 -12.71
C ASN A 35 6.12 11.90 -13.02
N ILE A 36 6.67 10.81 -12.48
CA ILE A 36 6.21 9.43 -12.71
C ILE A 36 5.50 8.89 -11.47
N HIS A 37 4.30 8.34 -11.68
CA HIS A 37 3.52 7.65 -10.65
C HIS A 37 3.60 6.13 -10.85
N VAL A 38 3.81 5.40 -9.77
CA VAL A 38 3.83 3.93 -9.79
C VAL A 38 2.83 3.40 -8.78
N LYS A 39 1.96 2.49 -9.24
CA LYS A 39 1.13 1.63 -8.40
C LYS A 39 1.87 0.34 -8.13
N VAL A 40 2.03 0.00 -6.87
CA VAL A 40 2.51 -1.31 -6.42
C VAL A 40 1.36 -2.00 -5.73
N ALA A 41 1.04 -3.23 -6.14
CA ALA A 41 -0.07 -3.99 -5.60
C ALA A 41 0.37 -5.43 -5.34
N THR A 42 -0.21 -6.04 -4.30
CA THR A 42 -0.09 -7.47 -4.00
C THR A 42 -1.41 -7.99 -3.50
N GLU A 43 -1.68 -9.26 -3.78
CA GLU A 43 -2.83 -9.98 -3.22
C GLU A 43 -2.39 -10.72 -1.95
N ILE A 44 -3.23 -10.71 -0.91
CA ILE A 44 -3.05 -11.47 0.34
C ILE A 44 -4.34 -12.24 0.68
N THR A 45 -4.22 -13.32 1.44
CA THR A 45 -5.38 -14.13 1.85
C THR A 45 -6.25 -13.40 2.88
N ARG A 46 -7.54 -13.75 2.92
CA ARG A 46 -8.51 -13.15 3.87
C ARG A 46 -8.52 -13.83 5.23
N GLU A 47 -8.16 -15.10 5.31
CA GLU A 47 -8.26 -15.88 6.55
C GLU A 47 -7.26 -15.42 7.62
N ASN A 48 -6.12 -14.87 7.19
CA ASN A 48 -5.11 -14.29 8.09
C ASN A 48 -4.26 -13.24 7.34
N PRO A 49 -4.83 -12.06 7.05
CA PRO A 49 -4.17 -11.05 6.22
C PRO A 49 -2.96 -10.48 6.96
N GLN A 50 -1.77 -10.70 6.42
CA GLN A 50 -0.51 -10.18 6.97
C GLN A 50 0.34 -9.61 5.83
N ILE A 51 0.93 -8.44 6.06
CA ILE A 51 1.84 -7.80 5.11
C ILE A 51 2.90 -6.97 5.87
N PRO A 52 4.16 -6.91 5.39
CA PRO A 52 5.15 -6.03 6.00
C PRO A 52 4.74 -4.55 5.91
N SER A 53 4.94 -3.81 7.00
CA SER A 53 4.64 -2.37 7.03
C SER A 53 5.61 -1.56 6.17
N LEU A 54 5.06 -0.62 5.42
CA LEU A 54 5.76 0.37 4.60
C LEU A 54 6.33 1.52 5.45
N SER A 55 5.96 1.62 6.73
CA SER A 55 6.40 2.69 7.65
C SER A 55 7.93 2.78 7.80
N SER A 56 8.63 1.65 7.63
CA SER A 56 10.10 1.57 7.60
C SER A 56 10.71 2.35 6.42
N PHE A 57 9.99 2.47 5.32
CA PHE A 57 10.42 3.20 4.13
C PHE A 57 9.86 4.62 4.08
N TRP A 58 8.57 4.77 4.41
CA TRP A 58 7.78 6.00 4.39
C TRP A 58 7.01 6.16 5.70
N PRO A 59 7.45 7.05 6.62
CA PRO A 59 6.83 7.17 7.95
C PRO A 59 5.33 7.51 7.93
N ASN A 60 4.85 8.21 6.89
CA ASN A 60 3.43 8.53 6.73
C ASN A 60 2.55 7.32 6.39
N ALA A 61 3.14 6.18 6.00
CA ALA A 61 2.39 4.96 5.72
C ALA A 61 1.62 4.44 6.93
N ALA A 62 2.15 4.62 8.15
CA ALA A 62 1.56 4.06 9.36
C ALA A 62 0.11 4.55 9.61
N MET A 63 -0.20 5.79 9.22
CA MET A 63 -1.56 6.34 9.34
C MET A 63 -2.50 5.69 8.32
N HIS A 64 -2.08 5.60 7.06
CA HIS A 64 -2.86 4.98 5.99
C HIS A 64 -3.07 3.46 6.22
N GLU A 65 -2.07 2.77 6.75
CA GLU A 65 -2.15 1.35 7.12
C GLU A 65 -3.19 1.13 8.24
N ARG A 66 -3.19 1.98 9.26
CA ARG A 66 -4.17 1.92 10.35
C ARG A 66 -5.61 2.18 9.86
N GLU A 67 -5.78 3.21 9.03
CA GLU A 67 -7.09 3.49 8.43
C GLU A 67 -7.58 2.31 7.59
N SER A 68 -6.70 1.77 6.73
CA SER A 68 -7.02 0.60 5.90
C SER A 68 -7.39 -0.63 6.72
N TRP A 69 -6.70 -0.87 7.85
CA TRP A 69 -7.02 -1.96 8.76
C TRP A 69 -8.40 -1.79 9.40
N ASN A 70 -8.71 -0.59 9.88
CA ASN A 70 -10.01 -0.30 10.51
C ASN A 70 -11.19 -0.46 9.54
N PHE A 71 -10.98 -0.28 8.23
CA PHE A 71 -12.03 -0.50 7.22
C PHE A 71 -12.33 -1.97 6.94
N LEU A 72 -11.47 -2.90 7.38
CA LEU A 72 -11.61 -4.34 7.17
C LEU A 72 -12.24 -5.07 8.37
N GLU A 73 -12.36 -4.41 9.53
CA GLU A 73 -13.13 -4.87 10.70
C GLU A 73 -14.64 -4.67 10.50
#